data_AF-W4M503-F1
#
_entry.id   AF-W4M503-F1
#
_cell.length_a   1.000
_cell.length_b   1.000
_cell.length_c   1.000
_cell.angle_alpha   90.00
_cell.angle_beta   90.00
_cell.angle_gamma   90.00
#
_symmetry.space_group_name_H-M   'P 1'
#
loop_
_entity.id
_entity.type
_entity.pdbx_description
1 polymer ?
#
loop_
_entity_poly.entity_id
_entity_poly.type
_entity_poly.pdbx_seq_one_letter_code
_entity_poly.pdbx_strand_id
1 'polypeptide(L)'
;MIKVIWGSGWDSLLARDHRGVLQKRMEEAVDGDYQYLSVSPGDVQRELWVENNPELKALMNTLTDEEVRLIKRGGQDHKKINAAYHKALQAKGRPTVILIKSVKGYGLVKGQGRNTAHQKKQLSSEERLELAQACNIPLGTTAIEAAEFYRPTDDSPEMQYLKAHRENLGGYLPTRDVYCEALPPPPLSTFAEFFKGSERSVSTTMAVVRMLSVLMKDPGIGRYMVPIVPDEARTFGLDGLFREAGIYSPEGQRYTPVDGGSLLPYREAEDGQILQEGICETGAMASFLAAGTAYAVHGVPTIPFYMFYSIFGFQRVGDMIGACGDMMCRGFLLGGTAGRTTLNGEGLQHQDGHSQVVANTVPNLKSYDPAFAYELAIIVREGIRRMYQEQEHIFYYLTIYNENYPMPAVESPEQVEAGVLSGLYCYRRSELEQAEAKVHLFGSGSVLQQALQAQAYLAECNIAADVWSATSYNELYRDAMACERWNRLHPTAEPRVPYVQRCLDGEDGVFVAVSDYMKALPNSIAPWMPGRYIVLGTDGYGLSEARPELRAYFEIDPAHIAVAAMYALAQDGQIKFERVEEALARLGIDANKIDPAQQ
;
A
#
# COMPACT_ATOMS: atom_id res chain seq x y z
N MET A 1 -6.67 19.62 23.71
CA MET A 1 -7.00 18.40 24.47
C MET A 1 -8.14 18.71 25.44
N ILE A 2 -9.16 17.84 25.51
CA ILE A 2 -10.30 17.93 26.43
C ILE A 2 -10.37 16.61 27.22
N LYS A 3 -10.31 16.67 28.55
CA LYS A 3 -10.38 15.48 29.41
C LYS A 3 -11.78 15.32 29.99
N VAL A 4 -12.42 14.19 29.72
CA VAL A 4 -13.74 13.81 30.24
C VAL A 4 -13.52 12.72 31.30
N ILE A 5 -13.16 13.15 32.52
CA ILE A 5 -12.68 12.25 33.58
C ILE A 5 -13.81 11.83 34.52
N TRP A 6 -14.60 12.79 35.01
CA TRP A 6 -15.56 12.59 36.09
C TRP A 6 -16.98 12.88 35.63
N GLY A 7 -17.93 12.02 36.03
CA GLY A 7 -19.37 12.26 35.83
C GLY A 7 -19.92 13.29 36.81
N SER A 8 -21.17 13.71 36.59
CA SER A 8 -21.81 14.81 37.34
C SER A 8 -21.94 14.55 38.84
N GLY A 9 -21.93 13.28 39.28
CA GLY A 9 -21.96 12.95 40.71
C GLY A 9 -20.70 13.42 41.47
N TRP A 10 -19.58 13.67 40.78
CA TRP A 10 -18.37 14.25 41.38
C TRP A 10 -18.43 15.77 41.52
N ASP A 11 -19.33 16.46 40.79
CA ASP A 11 -19.33 17.93 40.73
C ASP A 11 -19.54 18.57 42.10
N SER A 12 -20.48 18.04 42.90
CA SER A 12 -20.73 18.57 44.25
C SER A 12 -19.59 18.29 45.22
N LEU A 13 -18.87 17.18 45.07
CA LEU A 13 -17.72 16.88 45.93
C LEU A 13 -16.55 17.81 45.61
N LEU A 14 -16.24 17.99 44.33
CA LEU A 14 -15.19 18.88 43.86
C LEU A 14 -15.49 20.35 44.18
N ALA A 15 -16.75 20.78 44.09
CA ALA A 15 -17.15 22.14 44.46
C ALA A 15 -16.95 22.44 45.97
N ARG A 16 -16.98 21.41 46.83
CA ARG A 16 -16.75 21.51 48.29
C ARG A 16 -15.27 21.32 48.66
N ASP A 17 -14.43 20.86 47.74
CA ASP A 17 -13.00 20.62 47.97
C ASP A 17 -12.18 21.92 47.87
N HIS A 18 -12.43 22.85 48.80
CA HIS A 18 -11.76 24.15 48.80
C HIS A 18 -10.24 24.09 49.02
N ARG A 19 -9.74 22.97 49.54
CA ARG A 19 -8.31 22.74 49.81
C ARG A 19 -7.63 21.85 48.78
N GLY A 20 -8.35 21.37 47.76
CA GLY A 20 -7.81 20.56 46.67
C GLY A 20 -7.36 19.16 47.10
N VAL A 21 -7.83 18.66 48.24
CA VAL A 21 -7.38 17.37 48.79
C VAL A 21 -7.98 16.20 48.02
N LEU A 22 -9.23 16.31 47.57
CA LEU A 22 -9.87 15.33 46.70
C LEU A 22 -9.23 15.35 45.32
N GLN A 23 -8.97 16.54 44.77
CA GLN A 23 -8.22 16.66 43.52
C GLN A 23 -6.84 16.00 43.62
N LYS A 24 -6.08 16.27 44.69
CA LYS A 24 -4.77 15.67 44.92
C LYS A 24 -4.85 14.14 44.99
N ARG A 25 -5.80 13.58 45.74
CA ARG A 25 -6.01 12.13 45.79
C ARG A 25 -6.34 11.52 44.42
N MET A 26 -7.17 12.22 43.63
CA MET A 26 -7.49 11.80 42.27
C MET A 26 -6.27 11.79 41.33
N GLU A 27 -5.33 12.70 41.55
CA GLU A 27 -4.08 12.80 40.79
C GLU A 27 -3.03 11.77 41.25
N GLU A 28 -3.02 11.41 42.54
CA GLU A 28 -2.13 10.40 43.11
C GLU A 28 -2.55 8.95 42.77
N ALA A 29 -3.86 8.70 42.63
CA ALA A 29 -4.37 7.39 42.26
C ALA A 29 -3.92 6.97 40.85
N VAL A 30 -3.28 5.80 40.75
CA VAL A 30 -2.81 5.26 39.46
C VAL A 30 -3.91 4.47 38.74
N ASP A 31 -3.71 4.14 37.47
CA ASP A 31 -4.71 3.40 36.69
C ASP A 31 -5.09 2.05 37.33
N GLY A 32 -4.13 1.38 37.97
CA GLY A 32 -4.39 0.15 38.74
C GLY A 32 -5.41 0.33 39.86
N ASP A 33 -5.29 1.41 40.64
CA ASP A 33 -6.24 1.77 41.70
C ASP A 33 -7.63 2.02 41.11
N TYR A 34 -7.68 2.75 39.99
CA TYR A 34 -8.94 3.01 39.30
C TYR A 34 -9.61 1.75 38.76
N GLN A 35 -8.83 0.78 38.25
CA GLN A 35 -9.39 -0.51 37.85
C GLN A 35 -9.94 -1.27 39.05
N TYR A 36 -9.20 -1.31 40.16
CA TYR A 36 -9.66 -1.95 41.39
C TYR A 36 -10.94 -1.30 41.92
N LEU A 37 -11.00 0.03 41.98
CA LEU A 37 -12.21 0.78 42.34
C LEU A 37 -13.43 0.40 41.49
N SER A 38 -13.25 0.01 40.23
CA SER A 38 -14.37 -0.32 39.32
C SER A 38 -15.07 -1.63 39.64
N VAL A 39 -14.41 -2.50 40.41
CA VAL A 39 -14.91 -3.82 40.81
C VAL A 39 -15.17 -3.94 42.31
N SER A 40 -14.71 -2.96 43.09
CA SER A 40 -14.83 -2.93 44.54
C SER A 40 -16.22 -2.48 45.01
N PRO A 41 -16.73 -3.01 46.13
CA PRO A 41 -17.93 -2.50 46.79
C PRO A 41 -17.69 -1.07 47.34
N GLY A 42 -18.78 -0.36 47.64
CA GLY A 42 -18.75 1.07 47.96
C GLY A 42 -17.96 1.44 49.22
N ASP A 43 -17.98 0.58 50.23
CA ASP A 43 -17.20 0.70 51.47
C ASP A 43 -15.70 0.63 51.19
N VAL A 44 -15.27 -0.34 50.37
CA VAL A 44 -13.87 -0.48 49.91
C VAL A 44 -13.48 0.72 49.03
N GLN A 45 -14.36 1.16 48.14
CA GLN A 45 -14.11 2.37 47.34
C GLN A 45 -13.91 3.60 48.22
N ARG A 46 -14.76 3.78 49.24
CA ARG A 46 -14.63 4.86 50.21
C ARG A 46 -13.30 4.80 50.95
N GLU A 47 -12.93 3.63 51.48
CA GLU A 47 -11.67 3.47 52.21
C GLU A 47 -10.46 3.86 51.35
N LEU A 48 -10.43 3.38 50.10
CA LEU A 48 -9.39 3.71 49.13
C LEU A 48 -9.35 5.21 48.79
N TRP A 49 -10.51 5.86 48.70
CA TRP A 49 -10.57 7.31 48.49
C TRP A 49 -10.12 8.10 49.71
N VAL A 50 -10.41 7.62 50.91
CA VAL A 50 -10.09 8.32 52.15
C VAL A 50 -8.60 8.19 52.49
N GLU A 51 -8.01 7.00 52.36
CA GLU A 51 -6.58 6.73 52.63
C GLU A 51 -6.07 7.38 53.92
N ASN A 52 -6.83 7.25 55.02
CA ASN A 52 -6.57 7.86 56.33
C ASN A 52 -6.53 9.40 56.39
N ASN A 53 -7.01 10.10 55.37
CA ASN A 53 -7.11 11.55 55.35
C ASN A 53 -8.45 12.04 55.98
N PRO A 54 -8.43 12.76 57.12
CA PRO A 54 -9.65 13.21 57.79
C PRO A 54 -10.55 14.12 56.94
N GLU A 55 -9.97 14.87 56.00
CA GLU A 55 -10.71 15.80 55.14
C GLU A 55 -11.43 15.05 54.02
N LEU A 56 -10.76 14.07 53.40
CA LEU A 56 -11.40 13.16 52.45
C LEU A 56 -12.47 12.33 53.13
N LYS A 57 -12.24 11.89 54.38
CA LYS A 57 -13.25 11.22 55.19
C LYS A 57 -14.49 12.09 55.38
N ALA A 58 -14.31 13.35 55.75
CA ALA A 58 -15.42 14.29 55.91
C ALA A 58 -16.20 14.51 54.60
N LEU A 59 -15.49 14.67 53.48
CA LEU A 59 -16.11 14.82 52.15
C LEU A 59 -16.90 13.57 51.75
N MET A 60 -16.27 12.38 51.85
CA MET A 60 -16.91 11.12 51.45
C MET A 60 -18.08 10.74 52.34
N ASN A 61 -18.04 11.03 53.65
CA ASN A 61 -19.14 10.77 54.59
C ASN A 61 -20.46 11.49 54.25
N THR A 62 -20.45 12.43 53.31
CA THR A 62 -21.68 13.04 52.77
C THR A 62 -22.45 12.12 51.82
N LEU A 63 -21.89 10.97 51.47
CA LEU A 63 -22.45 9.97 50.59
C LEU A 63 -22.52 8.61 51.29
N THR A 64 -23.54 7.83 50.99
CA THR A 64 -23.65 6.40 51.32
C THR A 64 -22.68 5.57 50.48
N ASP A 65 -22.36 4.34 50.92
CA ASP A 65 -21.47 3.44 50.15
C ASP A 65 -22.04 3.12 48.77
N GLU A 66 -23.36 2.98 48.69
CA GLU A 66 -24.05 2.79 47.42
C GLU A 66 -23.92 4.00 46.50
N GLU A 67 -24.05 5.23 47.02
CA GLU A 67 -23.83 6.44 46.25
C GLU A 67 -22.38 6.53 45.76
N VAL A 68 -21.38 6.25 46.61
CA VAL A 68 -19.96 6.20 46.23
C VAL A 68 -19.73 5.20 45.09
N ARG A 69 -20.31 4.00 45.22
CA ARG A 69 -20.22 2.93 44.21
C ARG A 69 -20.84 3.32 42.86
N LEU A 70 -21.90 4.11 42.88
CA LEU A 70 -22.65 4.52 41.69
C LEU A 70 -22.09 5.78 41.01
N ILE A 71 -21.13 6.50 41.60
CA ILE A 71 -20.58 7.69 40.95
C ILE A 71 -19.83 7.32 39.67
N LYS A 72 -20.35 7.81 38.56
CA LYS A 72 -19.86 7.52 37.22
C LYS A 72 -18.55 8.23 36.89
N ARG A 73 -17.73 7.60 36.02
CA ARG A 73 -16.68 8.32 35.29
C ARG A 73 -17.32 9.16 34.19
N GLY A 74 -16.56 10.12 33.65
CA GLY A 74 -17.06 11.06 32.66
C GLY A 74 -17.58 10.37 31.39
N GLY A 75 -16.99 9.24 30.98
CA GLY A 75 -17.42 8.46 29.82
C GLY A 75 -18.75 7.74 29.96
N GLN A 76 -19.38 7.75 31.14
CA GLN A 76 -20.75 7.25 31.36
C GLN A 76 -21.74 8.39 31.62
N ASP A 77 -21.32 9.65 31.44
CA ASP A 77 -22.15 10.82 31.62
C ASP A 77 -22.34 11.57 30.30
N HIS A 78 -23.55 11.46 29.74
CA HIS A 78 -23.89 12.09 28.46
C HIS A 78 -23.75 13.61 28.46
N LYS A 79 -23.94 14.28 29.61
CA LYS A 79 -23.76 15.75 29.71
C LYS A 79 -22.30 16.12 29.52
N LYS A 80 -21.39 15.36 30.15
CA LYS A 80 -19.94 15.61 30.06
C LYS A 80 -19.40 15.28 28.66
N ILE A 81 -19.88 14.19 28.05
CA ILE A 81 -19.56 13.83 26.66
C ILE A 81 -20.05 14.92 25.71
N ASN A 82 -21.32 15.33 25.80
CA ASN A 82 -21.89 16.36 24.93
C ASN A 82 -21.12 17.69 25.05
N ALA A 83 -20.82 18.15 26.26
CA ALA A 83 -20.03 19.36 26.48
C ALA A 83 -18.64 19.29 25.84
N ALA A 84 -17.99 18.12 25.86
CA ALA A 84 -16.69 17.92 25.24
C ALA A 84 -16.76 17.99 23.71
N TYR A 85 -17.74 17.32 23.08
CA TYR A 85 -17.95 17.41 21.63
C TYR A 85 -18.35 18.82 21.20
N HIS A 86 -19.23 19.49 21.95
CA HIS A 86 -19.61 20.87 21.67
C HIS A 86 -18.40 21.82 21.70
N LYS A 87 -17.53 21.69 22.70
CA LYS A 87 -16.29 22.45 22.78
C LYS A 87 -15.31 22.10 21.65
N ALA A 88 -15.25 20.83 21.23
CA ALA A 88 -14.41 20.40 20.12
C ALA A 88 -14.85 21.01 18.78
N LEU A 89 -16.16 21.09 18.52
CA LEU A 89 -16.72 21.70 17.31
C LEU A 89 -16.44 23.21 17.18
N GLN A 90 -16.17 23.89 18.30
CA GLN A 90 -15.84 25.32 18.32
C GLN A 90 -14.34 25.59 18.18
N ALA A 91 -13.48 24.57 18.29
CA ALA A 91 -12.04 24.74 18.19
C ALA A 91 -11.64 25.09 16.75
N LYS A 92 -10.83 26.15 16.60
CA LYS A 92 -10.27 26.58 15.30
C LYS A 92 -8.74 26.51 15.33
N GLY A 93 -8.14 26.28 14.16
CA GLY A 93 -6.69 26.35 13.96
C GLY A 93 -5.86 25.18 14.52
N ARG A 94 -6.49 24.13 15.06
CA ARG A 94 -5.80 22.92 15.53
C ARG A 94 -6.75 21.73 15.69
N PRO A 95 -6.25 20.48 15.59
CA PRO A 95 -7.04 19.29 15.93
C PRO A 95 -7.37 19.24 17.43
N THR A 96 -8.49 18.59 17.75
CA THR A 96 -8.93 18.37 19.14
C THR A 96 -8.91 16.89 19.50
N VAL A 97 -8.11 16.54 20.51
CA VAL A 97 -8.14 15.22 21.16
C VAL A 97 -9.09 15.27 22.36
N ILE A 98 -10.07 14.36 22.42
CA ILE A 98 -10.95 14.14 23.57
C ILE A 98 -10.53 12.85 24.27
N LEU A 99 -10.11 12.94 25.54
CA LEU A 99 -9.73 11.81 26.37
C LEU A 99 -10.90 11.43 27.28
N ILE A 100 -11.59 10.33 26.95
CA ILE A 100 -12.80 9.89 27.66
C ILE A 100 -12.43 8.77 28.64
N LYS A 101 -12.53 9.05 29.94
CA LYS A 101 -12.32 8.03 30.98
C LYS A 101 -13.61 7.20 31.14
N SER A 102 -13.57 5.94 30.73
CA SER A 102 -14.70 5.00 30.78
C SER A 102 -14.38 3.76 31.62
N VAL A 103 -15.35 2.87 31.84
CA VAL A 103 -15.15 1.55 32.46
C VAL A 103 -15.29 0.49 31.37
N LYS A 104 -14.28 -0.37 31.21
CA LYS A 104 -14.32 -1.49 30.26
C LYS A 104 -15.43 -2.47 30.67
N GLY A 105 -16.30 -2.82 29.73
CA GLY A 105 -17.44 -3.69 30.01
C GLY A 105 -18.50 -3.07 30.91
N TYR A 106 -18.65 -1.74 30.92
CA TYR A 106 -19.71 -1.06 31.67
C TYR A 106 -21.09 -1.67 31.38
N GLY A 107 -21.84 -2.00 32.43
CA GLY A 107 -23.15 -2.64 32.32
C GLY A 107 -23.12 -4.18 32.19
N LEU A 108 -21.94 -4.79 31.99
CA LEU A 108 -21.80 -6.25 32.03
C LEU A 108 -21.68 -6.72 33.49
N VAL A 109 -22.73 -7.33 34.02
CA VAL A 109 -22.87 -7.68 35.45
C VAL A 109 -21.66 -8.42 36.02
N LYS A 110 -21.10 -9.41 35.29
CA LYS A 110 -19.93 -10.21 35.73
C LYS A 110 -18.63 -9.87 34.98
N GLY A 111 -18.62 -8.86 34.12
CA GLY A 111 -17.48 -8.49 33.25
C GLY A 111 -16.94 -7.07 33.41
N GLN A 112 -17.71 -6.17 34.03
CA GLN A 112 -17.32 -4.77 34.23
C GLN A 112 -16.02 -4.64 35.03
N GLY A 113 -15.06 -3.87 34.51
CA GLY A 113 -13.79 -3.59 35.18
C GLY A 113 -12.87 -4.80 35.38
N ARG A 114 -13.20 -5.96 34.79
CA ARG A 114 -12.43 -7.21 34.95
C ARG A 114 -11.61 -7.53 33.72
N ASN A 115 -10.42 -8.11 33.95
CA ASN A 115 -9.54 -8.65 32.92
C ASN A 115 -10.01 -10.03 32.44
N THR A 116 -11.27 -10.14 32.04
CA THR A 116 -11.78 -11.35 31.39
C THR A 116 -11.29 -11.44 29.94
N ALA A 117 -11.12 -12.65 29.42
CA ALA A 117 -10.60 -12.86 28.08
C ALA A 117 -11.48 -12.17 27.03
N HIS A 118 -10.86 -11.44 26.09
CA HIS A 118 -11.55 -10.70 25.03
C HIS A 118 -12.34 -11.62 24.06
N GLN A 119 -12.16 -12.94 24.19
CA GLN A 119 -12.79 -14.01 23.41
C GLN A 119 -14.00 -14.67 24.09
N LYS A 120 -14.59 -14.09 25.15
CA LYS A 120 -15.84 -14.62 25.72
C LYS A 120 -16.98 -14.43 24.71
N LYS A 121 -17.13 -15.41 23.81
CA LYS A 121 -18.07 -15.39 22.67
C LYS A 121 -19.52 -15.65 23.08
N GLN A 122 -19.77 -16.19 24.27
CA GLN A 122 -21.11 -16.58 24.72
C GLN A 122 -21.35 -16.10 26.15
N LEU A 123 -22.49 -15.44 26.35
CA LEU A 123 -23.08 -15.20 27.66
C LEU A 123 -23.97 -16.39 28.03
N SER A 124 -23.91 -16.84 29.28
CA SER A 124 -24.84 -17.85 29.80
C SER A 124 -26.26 -17.29 29.86
N SER A 125 -27.28 -18.16 29.95
CA SER A 125 -28.68 -17.74 30.13
C SER A 125 -28.88 -16.81 31.32
N GLU A 126 -28.23 -17.12 32.45
CA GLU A 126 -28.23 -16.28 33.66
C GLU A 126 -27.63 -14.89 33.38
N GLU A 127 -26.46 -14.84 32.71
CA GLU A 127 -25.82 -13.57 32.38
C GLU A 127 -26.63 -12.73 31.39
N ARG A 128 -27.37 -13.37 30.47
CA ARG A 128 -28.31 -12.67 29.57
C ARG A 128 -29.48 -12.09 30.34
N LEU A 129 -30.05 -12.84 31.29
CA LEU A 129 -31.15 -12.38 32.15
C LEU A 129 -30.72 -11.20 33.01
N GLU A 130 -29.58 -11.32 33.69
CA GLU A 130 -29.00 -10.25 34.50
C GLU A 130 -28.76 -8.98 33.65
N LEU A 131 -28.20 -9.13 32.44
CA LEU A 131 -27.94 -8.01 31.54
C LEU A 131 -29.24 -7.38 31.00
N ALA A 132 -30.20 -8.18 30.57
CA ALA A 132 -31.48 -7.70 30.08
C ALA A 132 -32.24 -6.92 31.16
N GLN A 133 -32.24 -7.41 32.39
CA GLN A 133 -32.81 -6.71 33.55
C GLN A 133 -32.06 -5.41 33.84
N ALA A 134 -30.72 -5.42 33.86
CA ALA A 134 -29.92 -4.22 34.09
C ALA A 134 -30.13 -3.13 33.02
N CYS A 135 -30.42 -3.52 31.78
CA CYS A 135 -30.74 -2.62 30.67
C CYS A 135 -32.24 -2.32 30.51
N ASN A 136 -33.10 -2.90 31.36
CA ASN A 136 -34.56 -2.81 31.26
C ASN A 136 -35.11 -3.23 29.88
N ILE A 137 -34.58 -4.31 29.30
CA ILE A 137 -35.04 -4.83 28.00
C ILE A 137 -36.39 -5.54 28.21
N PRO A 138 -37.48 -5.13 27.53
CA PRO A 138 -38.82 -5.64 27.76
C PRO A 138 -39.08 -6.94 26.96
N LEU A 139 -38.25 -7.95 27.18
CA LEU A 139 -38.42 -9.30 26.64
C LEU A 139 -38.78 -10.29 27.77
N GLY A 140 -39.53 -11.34 27.43
CA GLY A 140 -39.77 -12.45 28.36
C GLY A 140 -38.51 -13.30 28.59
N THR A 141 -38.47 -14.02 29.71
CA THR A 141 -37.34 -14.89 30.09
C THR A 141 -36.89 -15.80 28.96
N THR A 142 -37.83 -16.53 28.32
CA THR A 142 -37.52 -17.46 27.22
C THR A 142 -36.85 -16.76 26.03
N ALA A 143 -37.33 -15.57 25.66
CA ALA A 143 -36.76 -14.78 24.57
C ALA A 143 -35.35 -14.26 24.92
N ILE A 144 -35.14 -13.85 26.18
CA ILE A 144 -33.82 -13.42 26.67
C ILE A 144 -32.82 -14.58 26.68
N GLU A 145 -33.24 -15.75 27.16
CA GLU A 145 -32.42 -16.95 27.18
C GLU A 145 -32.02 -17.37 25.76
N ALA A 146 -32.94 -17.25 24.80
CA ALA A 146 -32.70 -17.49 23.37
C ALA A 146 -31.85 -16.40 22.68
N ALA A 147 -31.53 -15.29 23.36
CA ALA A 147 -30.88 -14.10 22.81
C ALA A 147 -31.63 -13.51 21.59
N GLU A 148 -32.96 -13.47 21.68
CA GLU A 148 -33.78 -12.77 20.69
C GLU A 148 -33.48 -11.26 20.68
N PHE A 149 -33.47 -10.67 19.48
CA PHE A 149 -33.27 -9.23 19.33
C PHE A 149 -34.53 -8.48 19.75
N TYR A 150 -34.37 -7.53 20.67
CA TYR A 150 -35.40 -6.54 20.95
C TYR A 150 -35.30 -5.37 19.97
N ARG A 151 -36.39 -5.10 19.25
CA ARG A 151 -36.60 -3.88 18.47
C ARG A 151 -37.92 -3.25 18.93
N PRO A 152 -37.92 -2.02 19.48
CA PRO A 152 -39.17 -1.33 19.78
C PRO A 152 -40.01 -1.14 18.52
N THR A 153 -41.33 -1.01 18.66
CA THR A 153 -42.24 -0.79 17.54
C THR A 153 -41.95 0.54 16.83
N ASP A 154 -42.28 0.65 15.54
CA ASP A 154 -41.95 1.85 14.77
C ASP A 154 -42.65 3.13 15.26
N ASP A 155 -43.76 3.00 15.98
CA ASP A 155 -44.52 4.06 16.63
C ASP A 155 -44.07 4.36 18.07
N SER A 156 -43.08 3.65 18.60
CA SER A 156 -42.57 3.89 19.95
C SER A 156 -41.87 5.25 20.06
N PRO A 157 -41.93 5.94 21.22
CA PRO A 157 -41.24 7.22 21.42
C PRO A 157 -39.73 7.14 21.16
N GLU A 158 -39.09 6.03 21.51
CA GLU A 158 -37.66 5.79 21.30
C GLU A 158 -37.31 5.70 19.81
N MET A 159 -38.11 4.95 19.03
CA MET A 159 -37.90 4.81 17.59
C MET A 159 -38.18 6.12 16.85
N GLN A 160 -39.23 6.85 17.24
CA GLN A 160 -39.49 8.19 16.69
C GLN A 160 -38.35 9.16 17.02
N TYR A 161 -37.87 9.18 18.27
CA TYR A 161 -36.75 10.01 18.69
C TYR A 161 -35.47 9.69 17.92
N LEU A 162 -35.14 8.40 17.77
CA LEU A 162 -33.96 7.92 17.04
C LEU A 162 -34.02 8.34 15.57
N LYS A 163 -35.14 8.05 14.88
CA LYS A 163 -35.33 8.39 13.47
C LYS A 163 -35.26 9.89 13.25
N ALA A 164 -36.01 10.68 14.03
CA ALA A 164 -36.00 12.14 13.92
C ALA A 164 -34.60 12.73 14.13
N HIS A 165 -33.82 12.21 15.09
CA HIS A 165 -32.43 12.66 15.27
C HIS A 165 -31.53 12.31 14.09
N ARG A 166 -31.67 11.11 13.54
CA ARG A 166 -30.89 10.69 12.36
C ARG A 166 -31.26 11.51 11.12
N GLU A 167 -32.54 11.72 10.88
CA GLU A 167 -33.06 12.58 9.80
C GLU A 167 -32.53 14.01 9.92
N ASN A 168 -32.59 14.61 11.11
CA ASN A 168 -32.03 15.94 11.37
C ASN A 168 -30.50 16.03 11.19
N LEU A 169 -29.79 14.90 11.26
CA LEU A 169 -28.34 14.77 11.04
C LEU A 169 -28.00 14.26 9.62
N GLY A 170 -28.95 14.27 8.69
CA GLY A 170 -28.71 13.93 7.28
C GLY A 170 -28.79 12.45 6.93
N GLY A 171 -29.43 11.61 7.76
CA GLY A 171 -29.68 10.19 7.46
C GLY A 171 -28.98 9.24 8.41
N TYR A 172 -28.58 8.04 7.98
CA TYR A 172 -27.87 7.05 8.81
C TYR A 172 -26.37 7.02 8.49
N LEU A 173 -25.52 6.61 9.45
CA LEU A 173 -24.08 6.42 9.24
C LEU A 173 -23.55 5.26 10.09
N PRO A 174 -22.55 4.49 9.63
CA PRO A 174 -21.84 4.66 8.35
C PRO A 174 -22.64 4.17 7.13
N THR A 175 -22.48 4.85 6.00
CA THR A 175 -22.92 4.40 4.67
C THR A 175 -21.80 4.67 3.66
N ARG A 176 -21.80 3.95 2.53
CA ARG A 176 -20.87 4.16 1.42
C ARG A 176 -21.65 4.13 0.12
N ASP A 177 -22.12 5.29 -0.30
CA ASP A 177 -22.83 5.49 -1.56
C ASP A 177 -21.92 6.25 -2.52
N VAL A 178 -21.52 5.63 -3.63
CA VAL A 178 -20.54 6.20 -4.54
C VAL A 178 -21.24 6.97 -5.65
N TYR A 179 -21.12 8.30 -5.63
CA TYR A 179 -21.59 9.20 -6.68
C TYR A 179 -20.40 9.99 -7.23
N CYS A 180 -19.78 9.47 -8.27
CA CYS A 180 -18.63 10.10 -8.92
C CYS A 180 -18.73 9.90 -10.43
N GLU A 181 -18.56 10.99 -11.18
CA GLU A 181 -18.53 10.94 -12.64
C GLU A 181 -17.34 10.11 -13.12
N ALA A 182 -17.55 9.33 -14.18
CA ALA A 182 -16.49 8.57 -14.83
C ALA A 182 -15.57 9.52 -15.60
N LEU A 183 -14.26 9.39 -15.44
CA LEU A 183 -13.28 10.16 -16.20
C LEU A 183 -12.69 9.31 -17.32
N PRO A 184 -12.81 9.72 -18.60
CA PRO A 184 -12.12 9.04 -19.68
C PRO A 184 -10.59 9.23 -19.57
N PRO A 185 -9.78 8.25 -19.98
CA PRO A 185 -8.35 8.44 -20.07
C PRO A 185 -8.02 9.42 -21.20
N PRO A 186 -6.88 10.14 -21.12
CA PRO A 186 -6.39 10.92 -22.25
C PRO A 186 -6.21 10.05 -23.51
N PRO A 187 -6.38 10.62 -24.71
CA PRO A 187 -6.15 9.89 -25.95
C PRO A 187 -4.68 9.44 -26.06
N LEU A 188 -4.42 8.36 -26.81
CA LEU A 188 -3.04 7.86 -27.02
C LEU A 188 -2.11 8.95 -27.57
N SER A 189 -2.63 9.89 -28.37
CA SER A 189 -1.88 11.03 -28.89
C SER A 189 -1.28 11.94 -27.81
N THR A 190 -1.88 12.01 -26.62
CA THR A 190 -1.31 12.73 -25.47
C THR A 190 0.04 12.14 -25.06
N PHE A 191 0.26 10.84 -25.30
CA PHE A 191 1.48 10.12 -24.98
C PHE A 191 2.44 9.96 -26.18
N ALA A 192 2.17 10.64 -27.31
CA ALA A 192 2.90 10.42 -28.57
C ALA A 192 4.42 10.55 -28.47
N GLU A 193 4.92 11.41 -27.57
CA GLU A 193 6.37 11.57 -27.38
C GLU A 193 7.04 10.35 -26.74
N PHE A 194 6.33 9.58 -25.92
CA PHE A 194 6.86 8.37 -25.28
C PHE A 194 6.95 7.19 -26.26
N PHE A 195 6.16 7.22 -27.34
CA PHE A 195 6.22 6.24 -28.43
C PHE A 195 7.31 6.53 -29.45
N LYS A 196 7.78 7.78 -29.56
CA LYS A 196 8.88 8.15 -30.48
C LYS A 196 10.27 7.75 -30.00
N GLY A 197 10.38 7.26 -28.76
CA GLY A 197 11.67 6.97 -28.13
C GLY A 197 12.42 8.23 -27.72
N SER A 198 13.71 8.07 -27.38
CA SER A 198 14.56 9.17 -26.94
C SER A 198 15.91 9.20 -27.69
N GLU A 199 16.32 10.39 -28.13
CA GLU A 199 17.66 10.58 -28.73
C GLU A 199 18.77 10.54 -27.67
N ARG A 200 18.47 11.00 -26.45
CA ARG A 200 19.37 10.93 -25.29
C ARG A 200 18.93 9.82 -24.36
N SER A 201 19.88 9.20 -23.67
CA SER A 201 19.59 8.26 -22.60
C SER A 201 18.82 8.95 -21.48
N VAL A 202 17.69 8.37 -21.07
CA VAL A 202 16.85 8.82 -19.96
C VAL A 202 16.44 7.60 -19.14
N SER A 203 15.96 7.81 -17.92
CA SER A 203 15.45 6.74 -17.07
C SER A 203 13.93 6.62 -17.15
N THR A 204 13.39 5.48 -16.71
CA THR A 204 11.93 5.32 -16.56
C THR A 204 11.36 6.29 -15.51
N THR A 205 12.14 6.69 -14.49
CA THR A 205 11.73 7.75 -13.56
C THR A 205 11.56 9.10 -14.27
N MET A 206 12.55 9.49 -15.08
CA MET A 206 12.46 10.74 -15.87
C MET A 206 11.28 10.70 -16.85
N ALA A 207 11.02 9.54 -17.47
CA ALA A 207 9.88 9.36 -18.36
C ALA A 207 8.54 9.54 -17.63
N VAL A 208 8.37 8.97 -16.43
CA VAL A 208 7.15 9.15 -15.64
C VAL A 208 6.96 10.59 -15.19
N VAL A 209 8.01 11.29 -14.74
CA VAL A 209 7.86 12.71 -14.36
C VAL A 209 7.43 13.56 -15.54
N ARG A 210 8.01 13.33 -16.73
CA ARG A 210 7.57 14.01 -17.95
C ARG A 210 6.11 13.68 -18.27
N MET A 211 5.71 12.43 -18.10
CA MET A 211 4.32 11.99 -18.28
C MET A 211 3.37 12.68 -17.29
N LEU A 212 3.76 12.82 -16.02
CA LEU A 212 2.99 13.60 -15.03
C LEU A 212 2.82 15.05 -15.48
N SER A 213 3.87 15.71 -16.00
CA SER A 213 3.74 17.07 -16.56
C SER A 213 2.69 17.15 -17.68
N VAL A 214 2.69 16.17 -18.59
CA VAL A 214 1.71 16.07 -19.68
C VAL A 214 0.30 15.86 -19.15
N LEU A 215 0.11 14.92 -18.21
CA LEU A 215 -1.18 14.61 -17.61
C LEU A 215 -1.75 15.78 -16.79
N MET A 216 -0.90 16.52 -16.08
CA MET A 216 -1.31 17.72 -15.33
C MET A 216 -1.75 18.86 -16.24
N LYS A 217 -1.26 18.92 -17.48
CA LYS A 217 -1.68 19.89 -18.50
C LYS A 217 -2.92 19.45 -19.26
N ASP A 218 -3.38 18.21 -19.10
CA ASP A 218 -4.57 17.71 -19.75
C ASP A 218 -5.83 18.42 -19.20
N PRO A 219 -6.68 19.01 -20.05
CA PRO A 219 -7.83 19.79 -19.59
C PRO A 219 -8.93 18.92 -18.96
N GLY A 220 -8.97 17.62 -19.23
CA GLY A 220 -9.96 16.68 -18.71
C GLY A 220 -9.59 16.17 -17.31
N ILE A 221 -8.32 15.82 -17.09
CA ILE A 221 -7.90 15.18 -15.84
C ILE A 221 -6.91 15.98 -14.99
N GLY A 222 -6.24 17.00 -15.54
CA GLY A 222 -5.10 17.66 -14.90
C GLY A 222 -5.38 18.24 -13.51
N ARG A 223 -6.59 18.79 -13.30
CA ARG A 223 -7.05 19.31 -12.00
C ARG A 223 -7.24 18.24 -10.92
N TYR A 224 -7.36 16.98 -11.31
CA TYR A 224 -7.57 15.85 -10.41
C TYR A 224 -6.27 15.11 -10.06
N MET A 225 -5.17 15.44 -10.72
CA MET A 225 -3.87 14.85 -10.46
C MET A 225 -3.38 15.25 -9.07
N VAL A 226 -2.94 14.27 -8.28
CA VAL A 226 -2.37 14.49 -6.94
C VAL A 226 -0.99 13.81 -6.87
N PRO A 227 0.09 14.49 -7.29
CA PRO A 227 1.45 13.98 -7.08
C PRO A 227 1.80 14.02 -5.58
N ILE A 228 2.35 12.95 -5.05
CA ILE A 228 2.71 12.80 -3.63
C ILE A 228 4.16 12.33 -3.54
N VAL A 229 4.93 12.92 -2.64
CA VAL A 229 6.34 12.53 -2.38
C VAL A 229 6.69 12.70 -0.90
N PRO A 230 7.51 11.80 -0.31
CA PRO A 230 8.02 11.94 1.03
C PRO A 230 9.45 12.49 0.98
N ASP A 231 9.59 13.80 1.06
CA ASP A 231 10.82 14.60 0.98
C ASP A 231 11.52 14.60 -0.39
N GLU A 232 12.01 13.46 -0.87
CA GLU A 232 13.02 13.33 -1.93
C GLU A 232 12.54 13.58 -3.37
N ALA A 233 11.95 14.75 -3.63
CA ALA A 233 11.41 15.14 -4.92
C ALA A 233 12.49 15.31 -6.01
N ARG A 234 13.68 15.84 -5.66
CA ARG A 234 14.77 16.03 -6.62
C ARG A 234 15.38 14.72 -7.09
N THR A 235 15.51 13.74 -6.20
CA THR A 235 15.99 12.40 -6.54
C THR A 235 15.17 11.80 -7.68
N PHE A 236 13.88 12.10 -7.71
CA PHE A 236 12.99 11.65 -8.77
C PHE A 236 12.84 12.64 -9.94
N GLY A 237 13.41 13.84 -9.87
CA GLY A 237 13.25 14.90 -10.87
C GLY A 237 11.90 15.62 -10.84
N LEU A 238 11.12 15.46 -9.77
CA LEU A 238 9.82 16.13 -9.58
C LEU A 238 9.96 17.65 -9.42
N ASP A 239 11.17 18.16 -9.19
CA ASP A 239 11.46 19.60 -9.16
C ASP A 239 11.16 20.30 -10.50
N GLY A 240 11.18 19.54 -11.60
CA GLY A 240 10.67 20.00 -12.90
C GLY A 240 9.20 20.42 -12.89
N LEU A 241 8.40 19.92 -11.94
CA LEU A 241 6.97 20.23 -11.80
C LEU A 241 6.71 21.39 -10.84
N PHE A 242 7.63 21.73 -9.93
CA PHE A 242 7.40 22.71 -8.86
C PHE A 242 6.92 24.05 -9.37
N ARG A 243 7.52 24.52 -10.47
CA ARG A 243 7.16 25.82 -11.05
C ARG A 243 5.71 25.87 -11.54
N GLU A 244 5.23 24.81 -12.18
CA GLU A 244 3.90 24.77 -12.78
C GLU A 244 2.85 24.31 -11.76
N ALA A 245 3.08 23.15 -11.12
CA ALA A 245 2.17 22.51 -10.19
C ALA A 245 2.10 23.18 -8.81
N GLY A 246 3.22 23.74 -8.33
CA GLY A 246 3.36 24.19 -6.95
C GLY A 246 3.32 23.03 -5.94
N ILE A 247 3.94 23.26 -4.78
CA ILE A 247 3.87 22.39 -3.61
C ILE A 247 2.78 22.94 -2.70
N TYR A 248 1.80 22.11 -2.34
CA TYR A 248 0.70 22.52 -1.50
C TYR A 248 1.22 22.97 -0.13
N SER A 249 0.99 24.23 0.19
CA SER A 249 1.25 24.82 1.50
C SER A 249 0.09 25.76 1.82
N PRO A 250 -0.76 25.46 2.82
CA PRO A 250 -1.92 26.30 3.15
C PRO A 250 -1.53 27.71 3.63
N GLU A 251 -0.24 27.95 3.82
CA GLU A 251 0.33 29.21 4.28
C GLU A 251 1.06 29.98 3.18
N GLY A 252 1.15 29.41 1.97
CA GLY A 252 1.91 29.93 0.83
C GLY A 252 3.44 29.97 1.07
N GLN A 253 4.17 30.56 0.11
CA GLN A 253 5.63 30.73 0.21
C GLN A 253 6.01 31.75 1.30
N ARG A 254 6.59 31.30 2.42
CA ARG A 254 6.99 32.16 3.56
C ARG A 254 8.47 32.53 3.63
N TYR A 255 9.30 31.96 2.78
CA TYR A 255 10.76 32.13 2.80
C TYR A 255 11.32 32.24 1.39
N THR A 256 12.54 32.76 1.26
CA THR A 256 13.29 32.68 0.01
C THR A 256 13.92 31.29 -0.08
N PRO A 257 13.58 30.47 -1.08
CA PRO A 257 14.13 29.13 -1.19
C PRO A 257 15.61 29.19 -1.55
N VAL A 258 16.41 28.23 -1.06
CA VAL A 258 17.88 28.20 -1.26
C VAL A 258 18.24 28.18 -2.75
N ASP A 259 17.39 27.56 -3.56
CA ASP A 259 17.48 27.44 -5.01
C ASP A 259 16.65 28.49 -5.76
N GLY A 260 16.25 29.58 -5.11
CA GLY A 260 15.43 30.65 -5.70
C GLY A 260 16.05 31.31 -6.95
N GLY A 261 17.38 31.22 -7.09
CA GLY A 261 18.11 31.68 -8.29
C GLY A 261 18.26 30.62 -9.40
N SER A 262 17.75 29.40 -9.19
CA SER A 262 17.80 28.32 -10.17
C SER A 262 16.63 28.39 -11.17
N LEU A 263 16.69 27.59 -12.24
CA LEU A 263 15.61 27.52 -13.24
C LEU A 263 14.34 26.84 -12.70
N LEU A 264 14.46 26.03 -11.64
CA LEU A 264 13.41 25.21 -11.05
C LEU A 264 13.37 25.44 -9.53
N PRO A 265 13.00 26.65 -9.08
CA PRO A 265 13.00 26.97 -7.66
C PRO A 265 11.89 26.21 -6.93
N TYR A 266 12.16 25.85 -5.68
CA TYR A 266 11.15 25.35 -4.77
C TYR A 266 10.03 26.38 -4.60
N ARG A 267 8.78 26.01 -4.95
CA ARG A 267 7.62 26.90 -4.95
C ARG A 267 6.48 26.29 -4.14
N GLU A 268 6.26 26.84 -2.96
CA GLU A 268 5.08 26.58 -2.14
C GLU A 268 3.92 27.50 -2.52
N ALA A 269 2.71 26.96 -2.58
CA ALA A 269 1.51 27.72 -2.92
C ALA A 269 0.26 27.13 -2.25
N GLU A 270 -0.70 27.99 -1.92
CA GLU A 270 -2.00 27.58 -1.36
C GLU A 270 -2.81 26.71 -2.35
N ASP A 271 -2.59 26.94 -3.65
CA ASP A 271 -3.17 26.19 -4.77
C ASP A 271 -2.21 25.15 -5.37
N GLY A 272 -1.12 24.83 -4.65
CA GLY A 272 -0.17 23.80 -5.09
C GLY A 272 -0.83 22.42 -5.20
N GLN A 273 -0.47 21.66 -6.23
CA GLN A 273 -1.01 20.31 -6.46
C GLN A 273 -0.15 19.19 -5.87
N ILE A 274 1.14 19.43 -5.63
CA ILE A 274 2.05 18.41 -5.09
C ILE A 274 1.92 18.34 -3.58
N LEU A 275 1.65 17.15 -3.04
CA LEU A 275 1.71 16.89 -1.60
C LEU A 275 3.13 16.46 -1.22
N GLN A 276 3.78 17.29 -0.42
CA GLN A 276 5.10 17.02 0.16
C GLN A 276 4.93 16.70 1.65
N GLU A 277 5.18 15.45 2.02
CA GLU A 277 4.90 14.91 3.36
C GLU A 277 6.15 14.83 4.25
N GLY A 278 7.30 15.25 3.73
CA GLY A 278 8.60 15.08 4.38
C GLY A 278 8.99 13.61 4.51
N ILE A 279 9.95 13.29 5.38
CA ILE A 279 10.42 11.90 5.60
C ILE A 279 9.37 11.12 6.40
N CYS A 280 8.27 10.78 5.74
CA CYS A 280 7.08 10.19 6.35
C CYS A 280 6.29 9.35 5.33
N GLU A 281 6.76 8.14 5.04
CA GLU A 281 6.05 7.24 4.10
C GLU A 281 4.66 6.85 4.61
N THR A 282 4.46 6.80 5.93
CA THR A 282 3.13 6.57 6.53
C THR A 282 2.19 7.75 6.30
N GLY A 283 2.70 8.99 6.37
CA GLY A 283 1.95 10.20 6.06
C GLY A 283 1.60 10.26 4.57
N ALA A 284 2.58 10.03 3.70
CA ALA A 284 2.36 9.98 2.25
C ALA A 284 1.40 8.88 1.82
N MET A 285 1.45 7.70 2.45
CA MET A 285 0.48 6.64 2.20
C MET A 285 -0.92 7.01 2.72
N ALA A 286 -1.04 7.73 3.84
CA ALA A 286 -2.33 8.23 4.32
C ALA A 286 -2.93 9.25 3.34
N SER A 287 -2.12 10.16 2.80
CA SER A 287 -2.53 11.11 1.75
C SER A 287 -2.90 10.39 0.45
N PHE A 288 -2.14 9.37 0.04
CA PHE A 288 -2.47 8.52 -1.10
C PHE A 288 -3.81 7.80 -0.92
N LEU A 289 -4.05 7.21 0.26
CA LEU A 289 -5.31 6.54 0.58
C LEU A 289 -6.49 7.51 0.57
N ALA A 290 -6.33 8.70 1.16
CA ALA A 290 -7.36 9.73 1.17
C ALA A 290 -7.70 10.20 -0.24
N ALA A 291 -6.70 10.52 -1.06
CA ALA A 291 -6.89 10.91 -2.45
C ALA A 291 -7.49 9.76 -3.29
N GLY A 292 -6.98 8.55 -3.15
CA GLY A 292 -7.43 7.41 -3.95
C GLY A 292 -8.82 6.90 -3.59
N THR A 293 -9.40 7.36 -2.49
CA THR A 293 -10.77 7.04 -2.07
C THR A 293 -11.71 8.25 -2.10
N ALA A 294 -11.23 9.44 -2.49
CA ALA A 294 -12.04 10.65 -2.58
C ALA A 294 -13.22 10.52 -3.56
N TYR A 295 -13.12 9.64 -4.55
CA TYR A 295 -14.23 9.33 -5.47
C TYR A 295 -15.45 8.78 -4.70
N ALA A 296 -15.22 8.01 -3.63
CA ALA A 296 -16.27 7.42 -2.81
C ALA A 296 -16.65 8.31 -1.62
N VAL A 297 -15.68 8.98 -1.01
CA VAL A 297 -15.90 9.79 0.22
C VAL A 297 -16.45 11.18 -0.10
N HIS A 298 -16.02 11.77 -1.23
CA HIS A 298 -16.32 13.15 -1.59
C HIS A 298 -16.96 13.31 -2.98
N GLY A 299 -17.07 12.23 -3.76
CA GLY A 299 -17.52 12.30 -5.16
C GLY A 299 -16.53 13.00 -6.09
N VAL A 300 -15.25 13.06 -5.70
CA VAL A 300 -14.18 13.74 -6.46
C VAL A 300 -13.20 12.69 -7.01
N PRO A 301 -13.06 12.54 -8.34
CA PRO A 301 -12.21 11.52 -8.95
C PRO A 301 -10.72 11.92 -8.97
N THR A 302 -10.11 12.17 -7.81
CA THR A 302 -8.67 12.45 -7.74
C THR A 302 -7.82 11.25 -8.17
N ILE A 303 -6.71 11.52 -8.85
CA ILE A 303 -5.79 10.54 -9.41
C ILE A 303 -4.43 10.69 -8.72
N PRO A 304 -4.19 9.98 -7.59
CA PRO A 304 -2.93 10.12 -6.89
C PRO A 304 -1.80 9.33 -7.53
N PHE A 305 -0.63 9.96 -7.59
CA PHE A 305 0.65 9.36 -7.99
C PHE A 305 1.63 9.54 -6.83
N TYR A 306 1.84 8.49 -6.05
CA TYR A 306 2.75 8.52 -4.90
C TYR A 306 4.10 7.92 -5.28
N MET A 307 5.14 8.75 -5.28
CA MET A 307 6.50 8.38 -5.66
C MET A 307 7.42 8.33 -4.45
N PHE A 308 8.11 7.21 -4.27
CA PHE A 308 8.92 6.92 -3.09
C PHE A 308 10.03 5.92 -3.44
N TYR A 309 11.05 5.79 -2.59
CA TYR A 309 12.04 4.72 -2.73
C TYR A 309 11.34 3.37 -2.57
N SER A 310 11.31 2.55 -3.61
CA SER A 310 10.57 1.28 -3.68
C SER A 310 10.66 0.40 -2.42
N ILE A 311 11.84 0.31 -1.81
CA ILE A 311 12.10 -0.43 -0.57
C ILE A 311 11.24 0.03 0.62
N PHE A 312 10.84 1.29 0.68
CA PHE A 312 10.02 1.87 1.75
C PHE A 312 8.51 1.85 1.43
N GLY A 313 8.11 1.10 0.40
CA GLY A 313 6.71 0.76 0.14
C GLY A 313 6.27 -0.44 0.99
N PHE A 314 6.16 -1.61 0.37
CA PHE A 314 5.65 -2.83 0.99
C PHE A 314 6.38 -3.22 2.28
N GLN A 315 7.70 -3.04 2.36
CA GLN A 315 8.48 -3.39 3.55
C GLN A 315 8.17 -2.49 4.75
N ARG A 316 7.82 -1.21 4.51
CA ARG A 316 7.66 -0.20 5.57
C ARG A 316 6.20 0.11 5.91
N VAL A 317 5.34 0.15 4.90
CA VAL A 317 3.92 0.54 5.02
C VAL A 317 2.96 -0.50 4.42
N GLY A 318 3.37 -1.77 4.35
CA GLY A 318 2.60 -2.86 3.73
C GLY A 318 1.17 -3.03 4.24
N ASP A 319 0.93 -2.86 5.55
CA ASP A 319 -0.42 -2.93 6.13
C ASP A 319 -1.34 -1.81 5.59
N MET A 320 -0.80 -0.60 5.37
CA MET A 320 -1.53 0.51 4.78
C MET A 320 -1.79 0.30 3.27
N ILE A 321 -0.88 -0.38 2.57
CA ILE A 321 -1.13 -0.79 1.18
C ILE A 321 -2.25 -1.86 1.14
N GLY A 322 -2.27 -2.79 2.10
CA GLY A 322 -3.39 -3.72 2.29
C GLY A 322 -4.71 -2.99 2.55
N ALA A 323 -4.69 -1.97 3.41
CA ALA A 323 -5.84 -1.11 3.67
C ALA A 323 -6.32 -0.34 2.43
N CYS A 324 -5.42 0.05 1.51
CA CYS A 324 -5.81 0.60 0.21
C CYS A 324 -6.66 -0.40 -0.59
N GLY A 325 -6.29 -1.68 -0.56
CA GLY A 325 -7.07 -2.75 -1.17
C GLY A 325 -8.46 -2.86 -0.58
N ASP A 326 -8.58 -2.90 0.75
CA ASP A 326 -9.84 -2.98 1.50
C ASP A 326 -10.75 -1.77 1.26
N MET A 327 -10.17 -0.56 1.27
CA MET A 327 -10.90 0.69 1.03
C MET A 327 -11.23 0.95 -0.44
N MET A 328 -10.88 0.02 -1.35
CA MET A 328 -11.09 0.15 -2.80
C MET A 328 -10.44 1.41 -3.37
N CYS A 329 -9.21 1.69 -2.91
CA CYS A 329 -8.39 2.81 -3.37
C CYS A 329 -8.10 2.69 -4.87
N ARG A 330 -7.99 3.84 -5.56
CA ARG A 330 -7.60 3.99 -6.95
C ARG A 330 -6.41 4.95 -7.04
N GLY A 331 -5.38 4.61 -7.81
CA GLY A 331 -4.18 5.43 -7.93
C GLY A 331 -2.96 4.64 -8.36
N PHE A 332 -1.81 5.32 -8.39
CA PHE A 332 -0.53 4.76 -8.79
C PHE A 332 0.51 4.94 -7.68
N LEU A 333 0.99 3.82 -7.15
CA LEU A 333 2.20 3.74 -6.35
C LEU A 333 3.39 3.60 -7.30
N LEU A 334 4.34 4.52 -7.21
CA LEU A 334 5.54 4.55 -8.02
C LEU A 334 6.75 4.23 -7.14
N GLY A 335 7.18 2.97 -7.18
CA GLY A 335 8.40 2.53 -6.52
C GLY A 335 9.62 3.00 -7.29
N GLY A 336 10.08 4.22 -6.99
CA GLY A 336 11.28 4.79 -7.55
C GLY A 336 12.55 4.14 -7.06
N THR A 337 13.65 4.44 -7.76
CA THR A 337 14.99 3.90 -7.49
C THR A 337 14.95 2.39 -7.23
N ALA A 338 14.15 1.67 -8.02
CA ALA A 338 13.92 0.25 -7.85
C ALA A 338 15.11 -0.60 -8.33
N GLY A 339 15.08 -1.88 -7.95
CA GLY A 339 16.05 -2.88 -8.38
C GLY A 339 17.26 -2.99 -7.46
N ARG A 340 17.64 -4.22 -7.12
CA ARG A 340 18.73 -4.51 -6.17
C ARG A 340 20.04 -3.93 -6.65
N THR A 341 20.34 -4.05 -7.95
CA THR A 341 21.61 -3.61 -8.52
C THR A 341 21.55 -2.20 -9.09
N THR A 342 20.35 -1.68 -9.37
CA THR A 342 20.20 -0.40 -10.08
C THR A 342 20.36 0.81 -9.16
N LEU A 343 19.85 0.77 -7.93
CA LEU A 343 20.17 1.76 -6.88
C LEU A 343 21.52 1.43 -6.22
N ASN A 344 22.55 1.50 -7.02
CA ASN A 344 23.91 1.17 -6.62
C ASN A 344 24.47 2.25 -5.67
N GLY A 345 25.31 1.86 -4.72
CA GLY A 345 25.91 2.77 -3.72
C GLY A 345 25.12 2.94 -2.41
N GLU A 346 23.78 2.87 -2.43
CA GLU A 346 22.94 3.03 -1.21
C GLU A 346 22.93 1.80 -0.30
N GLY A 347 23.24 0.62 -0.85
CA GLY A 347 23.48 -0.62 -0.11
C GLY A 347 22.26 -1.26 0.54
N LEU A 348 22.51 -2.03 1.59
CA LEU A 348 21.63 -3.07 2.16
C LEU A 348 20.18 -2.63 2.39
N GLN A 349 19.96 -1.46 2.98
CA GLN A 349 18.62 -1.01 3.39
C GLN A 349 17.81 -0.33 2.29
N HIS A 350 18.42 -0.06 1.12
CA HIS A 350 17.81 0.71 0.03
C HIS A 350 17.61 -0.10 -1.24
N GLN A 351 18.52 -1.04 -1.52
CA GLN A 351 18.49 -1.84 -2.72
C GLN A 351 17.33 -2.82 -2.69
N ASP A 352 16.26 -2.50 -3.41
CA ASP A 352 15.05 -3.30 -3.47
C ASP A 352 15.11 -4.38 -4.55
N GLY A 353 15.18 -5.63 -4.12
CA GLY A 353 15.04 -6.81 -4.98
C GLY A 353 13.87 -7.70 -4.58
N HIS A 354 12.83 -7.19 -3.90
CA HIS A 354 11.73 -8.05 -3.44
C HIS A 354 10.34 -7.38 -3.38
N SER A 355 10.20 -6.08 -3.56
CA SER A 355 8.89 -5.40 -3.50
C SER A 355 7.87 -6.00 -4.46
N GLN A 356 8.26 -6.33 -5.70
CA GLN A 356 7.39 -6.97 -6.69
C GLN A 356 6.91 -8.36 -6.25
N VAL A 357 7.71 -9.10 -5.47
CA VAL A 357 7.30 -10.39 -4.89
C VAL A 357 6.23 -10.17 -3.84
N VAL A 358 6.45 -9.20 -2.94
CA VAL A 358 5.50 -8.87 -1.87
C VAL A 358 4.20 -8.27 -2.43
N ALA A 359 4.29 -7.50 -3.51
CA ALA A 359 3.14 -6.89 -4.19
C ALA A 359 2.09 -7.94 -4.63
N ASN A 360 2.50 -9.16 -4.95
CA ASN A 360 1.56 -10.22 -5.35
C ASN A 360 0.57 -10.60 -4.22
N THR A 361 0.89 -10.29 -2.96
CA THR A 361 0.03 -10.57 -1.80
C THR A 361 -1.23 -9.70 -1.74
N VAL A 362 -1.29 -8.60 -2.49
CA VAL A 362 -2.44 -7.68 -2.53
C VAL A 362 -3.31 -7.97 -3.76
N PRO A 363 -4.53 -8.55 -3.62
CA PRO A 363 -5.27 -9.12 -4.76
C PRO A 363 -5.68 -8.14 -5.85
N ASN A 364 -6.05 -6.91 -5.47
CA ASN A 364 -6.54 -5.88 -6.39
C ASN A 364 -5.47 -4.84 -6.77
N LEU A 365 -4.21 -5.09 -6.44
CA LEU A 365 -3.08 -4.27 -6.88
C LEU A 365 -2.50 -4.83 -8.18
N LYS A 366 -2.51 -4.04 -9.25
CA LYS A 366 -1.81 -4.35 -10.51
C LYS A 366 -0.35 -3.93 -10.41
N SER A 367 0.58 -4.86 -10.61
CA SER A 367 2.01 -4.59 -10.41
C SER A 367 2.79 -4.82 -11.69
N TYR A 368 3.61 -3.85 -12.08
CA TYR A 368 4.41 -3.89 -13.31
C TYR A 368 5.83 -3.40 -13.07
N ASP A 369 6.76 -3.97 -13.84
CA ASP A 369 8.19 -3.64 -13.84
C ASP A 369 8.69 -3.23 -15.24
N PRO A 370 8.23 -2.07 -15.74
CA PRO A 370 8.47 -1.64 -17.12
C PRO A 370 9.93 -1.23 -17.34
N ALA A 371 10.45 -1.63 -18.51
CA ALA A 371 11.77 -1.26 -19.01
C ALA A 371 11.74 0.02 -19.86
N PHE A 372 10.62 0.34 -20.51
CA PHE A 372 10.59 1.43 -21.50
C PHE A 372 9.51 2.48 -21.25
N ALA A 373 9.75 3.69 -21.75
CA ALA A 373 8.82 4.81 -21.62
C ALA A 373 7.45 4.56 -22.28
N TYR A 374 7.39 3.84 -23.40
CA TYR A 374 6.11 3.48 -24.02
C TYR A 374 5.32 2.45 -23.22
N GLU A 375 6.00 1.53 -22.52
CA GLU A 375 5.33 0.55 -21.67
C GLU A 375 4.63 1.27 -20.51
N LEU A 376 5.34 2.21 -19.89
CA LEU A 376 4.77 3.10 -18.88
C LEU A 376 3.55 3.87 -19.43
N ALA A 377 3.63 4.41 -20.64
CA ALA A 377 2.54 5.17 -21.24
C ALA A 377 1.28 4.32 -21.44
N ILE A 378 1.46 3.10 -21.95
CA ILE A 378 0.39 2.11 -22.13
C ILE A 378 -0.23 1.75 -20.76
N ILE A 379 0.60 1.39 -19.77
CA ILE A 379 0.15 0.93 -18.45
C ILE A 379 -0.57 2.06 -17.69
N VAL A 380 -0.02 3.27 -17.67
CA VAL A 380 -0.62 4.42 -16.97
C VAL A 380 -1.95 4.79 -17.61
N ARG A 381 -2.00 4.88 -18.95
CA ARG A 381 -3.25 5.19 -19.65
C ARG A 381 -4.33 4.14 -19.38
N GLU A 382 -3.97 2.87 -19.44
CA GLU A 382 -4.90 1.77 -19.14
C GLU A 382 -5.36 1.79 -17.68
N GLY A 383 -4.45 2.06 -16.74
CA GLY A 383 -4.80 2.22 -15.34
C GLY A 383 -5.80 3.35 -15.11
N ILE A 384 -5.63 4.49 -15.79
CA ILE A 384 -6.61 5.59 -15.72
C ILE A 384 -7.97 5.13 -16.27
N ARG A 385 -7.98 4.45 -17.43
CA ARG A 385 -9.21 3.92 -18.04
C ARG A 385 -9.94 2.97 -17.09
N ARG A 386 -9.26 1.95 -16.57
CA ARG A 386 -9.87 0.93 -15.70
C ARG A 386 -10.35 1.52 -14.39
N MET A 387 -9.54 2.35 -13.74
CA MET A 387 -9.89 2.91 -12.42
C MET A 387 -10.96 4.00 -12.49
N TYR A 388 -10.91 4.89 -13.48
CA TYR A 388 -11.72 6.11 -13.48
C TYR A 388 -12.83 6.13 -14.54
N GLN A 389 -12.65 5.45 -15.68
CA GLN A 389 -13.71 5.30 -16.68
C GLN A 389 -14.57 4.06 -16.38
N GLU A 390 -13.95 2.89 -16.24
CA GLU A 390 -14.64 1.62 -15.95
C GLU A 390 -14.94 1.42 -14.48
N GLN A 391 -14.37 2.28 -13.63
CA GLN A 391 -14.60 2.29 -12.19
C GLN A 391 -14.23 0.97 -11.49
N GLU A 392 -13.26 0.23 -12.02
CA GLU A 392 -12.70 -0.95 -11.36
C GLU A 392 -12.12 -0.59 -9.98
N HIS A 393 -12.23 -1.52 -9.04
CA HIS A 393 -11.69 -1.38 -7.68
C HIS A 393 -10.26 -1.92 -7.60
N ILE A 394 -9.40 -1.36 -8.44
CA ILE A 394 -7.98 -1.70 -8.54
C ILE A 394 -7.12 -0.45 -8.35
N PHE A 395 -5.84 -0.68 -8.06
CA PHE A 395 -4.81 0.35 -8.04
C PHE A 395 -3.49 -0.24 -8.54
N TYR A 396 -2.52 0.60 -8.85
CA TYR A 396 -1.32 0.21 -9.58
C TYR A 396 -0.06 0.39 -8.74
N TYR A 397 0.91 -0.51 -8.92
CA TYR A 397 2.28 -0.40 -8.45
C TYR A 397 3.24 -0.54 -9.63
N LEU A 398 4.00 0.51 -9.91
CA LEU A 398 4.97 0.56 -10.99
C LEU A 398 6.35 0.78 -10.40
N THR A 399 7.31 -0.08 -10.72
CA THR A 399 8.70 0.15 -10.38
C THR A 399 9.38 0.97 -11.46
N ILE A 400 10.12 1.99 -11.04
CA ILE A 400 10.80 2.93 -11.93
C ILE A 400 12.24 3.13 -11.47
N TYR A 401 13.13 3.36 -12.44
CA TYR A 401 14.57 3.21 -12.28
C TYR A 401 15.30 4.54 -12.44
N ASN A 402 16.49 4.65 -11.86
CA ASN A 402 17.37 5.82 -11.95
C ASN A 402 18.56 5.61 -12.92
N GLU A 403 18.58 4.51 -13.67
CA GLU A 403 19.56 4.27 -14.73
C GLU A 403 19.07 4.84 -16.05
N ASN A 404 19.96 5.53 -16.76
CA ASN A 404 19.67 6.13 -18.06
C ASN A 404 20.12 5.19 -19.19
N TYR A 405 19.22 4.91 -20.12
CA TYR A 405 19.52 4.24 -21.39
C TYR A 405 18.62 4.79 -22.51
N PRO A 406 18.94 4.55 -23.78
CA PRO A 406 18.08 4.96 -24.89
C PRO A 406 16.70 4.32 -24.78
N MET A 407 15.64 5.13 -24.82
CA MET A 407 14.27 4.63 -24.86
C MET A 407 13.91 4.32 -26.32
N PRO A 408 13.56 3.08 -26.67
CA PRO A 408 13.25 2.71 -28.03
C PRO A 408 11.92 3.33 -28.50
N ALA A 409 11.83 3.55 -29.80
CA ALA A 409 10.57 3.93 -30.44
C ALA A 409 9.68 2.70 -30.67
N VAL A 410 8.37 2.93 -30.71
CA VAL A 410 7.39 1.94 -31.16
C VAL A 410 6.44 2.62 -32.15
N GLU A 411 6.49 2.19 -33.41
CA GLU A 411 5.71 2.81 -34.49
C GLU A 411 4.21 2.46 -34.41
N SER A 412 3.90 1.26 -33.91
CA SER A 412 2.53 0.76 -33.76
C SER A 412 2.31 0.29 -32.32
N PRO A 413 2.07 1.22 -31.36
CA PRO A 413 1.84 0.87 -29.95
C PRO A 413 0.77 -0.19 -29.76
N GLU A 414 -0.24 -0.22 -30.64
CA GLU A 414 -1.36 -1.15 -30.61
C GLU A 414 -0.91 -2.61 -30.79
N GLN A 415 0.23 -2.85 -31.45
CA GLN A 415 0.77 -4.19 -31.66
C GLN A 415 1.40 -4.77 -30.39
N VAL A 416 1.94 -3.92 -29.51
CA VAL A 416 2.59 -4.35 -28.26
C VAL A 416 1.69 -4.16 -27.04
N GLU A 417 0.66 -3.32 -27.13
CA GLU A 417 -0.25 -2.96 -26.02
C GLU A 417 -0.79 -4.19 -25.28
N ALA A 418 -1.33 -5.17 -26.01
CA ALA A 418 -1.89 -6.37 -25.41
C ALA A 418 -0.84 -7.15 -24.60
N GLY A 419 0.41 -7.25 -25.08
CA GLY A 419 1.47 -7.95 -24.38
C GLY A 419 2.09 -7.16 -23.24
N VAL A 420 2.25 -5.85 -23.40
CA VAL A 420 2.64 -4.94 -22.32
C VAL A 420 1.68 -5.03 -21.15
N LEU A 421 0.37 -5.03 -21.39
CA LEU A 421 -0.65 -5.11 -20.35
C LEU A 421 -0.77 -6.51 -19.74
N SER A 422 -0.58 -7.56 -20.54
CA SER A 422 -0.65 -8.95 -20.08
C SER A 422 0.61 -9.42 -19.34
N GLY A 423 1.74 -8.75 -19.54
CA GLY A 423 2.97 -8.96 -18.77
C GLY A 423 4.16 -9.49 -19.56
N LEU A 424 4.02 -9.81 -20.85
CA LEU A 424 5.10 -10.34 -21.69
C LEU A 424 4.88 -10.03 -23.17
N TYR A 425 5.92 -9.60 -23.89
CA TYR A 425 5.92 -9.57 -25.35
C TYR A 425 7.34 -9.71 -25.91
N CYS A 426 7.46 -10.20 -27.15
CA CYS A 426 8.75 -10.27 -27.82
C CYS A 426 9.20 -8.87 -28.22
N TYR A 427 10.27 -8.38 -27.61
CA TYR A 427 10.82 -7.06 -27.90
C TYR A 427 11.76 -7.08 -29.11
N ARG A 428 12.62 -8.11 -29.20
CA ARG A 428 13.61 -8.21 -30.27
C ARG A 428 13.90 -9.66 -30.62
N ARG A 429 13.69 -10.03 -31.88
CA ARG A 429 14.13 -11.33 -32.42
C ARG A 429 15.62 -11.34 -32.75
N SER A 430 16.22 -12.53 -32.77
CA SER A 430 17.56 -12.72 -33.29
C SER A 430 17.61 -12.42 -34.79
N GLU A 431 18.71 -11.82 -35.24
CA GLU A 431 19.00 -11.58 -36.67
C GLU A 431 19.80 -12.74 -37.31
N LEU A 432 20.14 -13.78 -36.55
CA LEU A 432 20.87 -14.94 -37.07
C LEU A 432 19.96 -15.84 -37.92
N GLU A 433 20.25 -15.92 -39.22
CA GLU A 433 19.49 -16.77 -40.17
C GLU A 433 19.77 -18.27 -40.01
N GLN A 434 20.99 -18.65 -39.59
CA GLN A 434 21.42 -20.04 -39.39
C GLN A 434 22.12 -20.19 -38.05
N ALA A 435 21.35 -20.43 -37.00
CA ALA A 435 21.89 -20.70 -35.67
C ALA A 435 21.95 -22.20 -35.37
N GLU A 436 22.94 -22.60 -34.57
CA GLU A 436 23.07 -23.99 -34.08
C GLU A 436 22.00 -24.33 -33.04
N ALA A 437 21.60 -23.34 -32.25
CA ALA A 437 20.65 -23.47 -31.16
C ALA A 437 19.88 -22.15 -30.96
N LYS A 438 18.73 -22.23 -30.29
CA LYS A 438 17.85 -21.09 -30.03
C LYS A 438 17.55 -20.94 -28.54
N VAL A 439 17.56 -19.70 -28.07
CA VAL A 439 17.22 -19.33 -26.70
C VAL A 439 16.28 -18.13 -26.66
N HIS A 440 15.55 -18.02 -25.57
CA HIS A 440 14.68 -16.90 -25.28
C HIS A 440 15.07 -16.25 -23.95
N LEU A 441 15.42 -14.96 -23.99
CA LEU A 441 15.88 -14.20 -22.84
C LEU A 441 14.78 -13.26 -22.36
N PHE A 442 14.29 -13.45 -21.14
CA PHE A 442 13.24 -12.62 -20.56
C PHE A 442 13.89 -11.63 -19.60
N GLY A 443 13.65 -10.34 -19.79
CA GLY A 443 14.13 -9.28 -18.90
C GLY A 443 13.01 -8.31 -18.55
N SER A 444 13.10 -7.70 -17.38
CA SER A 444 12.22 -6.61 -16.94
C SER A 444 13.04 -5.43 -16.46
N GLY A 445 12.40 -4.26 -16.34
CA GLY A 445 13.05 -3.06 -15.83
C GLY A 445 14.39 -2.71 -16.50
N SER A 446 15.34 -2.21 -15.71
CA SER A 446 16.69 -1.89 -16.19
C SER A 446 17.48 -3.11 -16.65
N VAL A 447 17.17 -4.30 -16.14
CA VAL A 447 17.93 -5.53 -16.41
C VAL A 447 17.62 -6.12 -17.79
N LEU A 448 16.55 -5.67 -18.46
CA LEU A 448 16.34 -5.94 -19.88
C LEU A 448 17.54 -5.51 -20.75
N GLN A 449 18.28 -4.46 -20.34
CA GLN A 449 19.50 -4.05 -21.02
C GLN A 449 20.61 -5.10 -20.93
N GLN A 450 20.66 -5.89 -19.85
CA GLN A 450 21.64 -6.98 -19.69
C GLN A 450 21.29 -8.16 -20.60
N ALA A 451 19.99 -8.47 -20.76
CA ALA A 451 19.52 -9.48 -21.71
C ALA A 451 19.85 -9.11 -23.17
N LEU A 452 19.72 -7.83 -23.54
CA LEU A 452 20.11 -7.34 -24.87
C LEU A 452 21.61 -7.44 -25.13
N GLN A 453 22.44 -7.23 -24.11
CA GLN A 453 23.89 -7.42 -24.23
C GLN A 453 24.26 -8.91 -24.30
N ALA A 454 23.57 -9.77 -23.53
CA ALA A 454 23.77 -11.21 -23.60
C ALA A 454 23.36 -11.79 -24.96
N GLN A 455 22.30 -11.26 -25.59
CA GLN A 455 21.90 -11.59 -26.95
C GLN A 455 23.07 -11.40 -27.94
N ALA A 456 23.80 -10.29 -27.84
CA ALA A 456 24.94 -10.01 -28.71
C ALA A 456 26.07 -11.04 -28.52
N TYR A 457 26.40 -11.39 -27.27
CA TYR A 457 27.40 -12.41 -26.98
C TYR A 457 26.99 -13.80 -27.49
N LEU A 458 25.74 -14.21 -27.27
CA LEU A 458 25.23 -15.49 -27.76
C LEU A 458 25.27 -15.57 -29.29
N ALA A 459 25.03 -14.45 -29.98
CA ALA A 459 25.18 -14.39 -31.42
C ALA A 459 26.63 -14.67 -31.88
N GLU A 460 27.65 -14.17 -31.16
CA GLU A 460 29.06 -14.51 -31.41
C GLU A 460 29.34 -16.02 -31.21
N CYS A 461 28.54 -16.69 -30.39
CA CYS A 461 28.61 -18.13 -30.15
C CYS A 461 27.76 -18.96 -31.13
N ASN A 462 27.19 -18.35 -32.17
CA ASN A 462 26.28 -18.96 -33.14
C ASN A 462 24.97 -19.51 -32.51
N ILE A 463 24.50 -18.85 -31.46
CA ILE A 463 23.26 -19.17 -30.75
C ILE A 463 22.26 -18.02 -31.00
N ALA A 464 21.12 -18.33 -31.59
CA ALA A 464 20.04 -17.36 -31.77
C ALA A 464 19.41 -17.05 -30.41
N ALA A 465 19.26 -15.77 -30.09
CA ALA A 465 18.63 -15.32 -28.85
C ALA A 465 17.53 -14.31 -29.18
N ASP A 466 16.29 -14.62 -28.81
CA ASP A 466 15.18 -13.66 -28.84
C ASP A 466 15.00 -13.05 -27.46
N VAL A 467 14.86 -11.72 -27.40
CA VAL A 467 14.68 -10.97 -26.16
C VAL A 467 13.22 -10.57 -25.98
N TRP A 468 12.68 -10.89 -24.80
CA TRP A 468 11.30 -10.63 -24.40
C TRP A 468 11.29 -9.62 -23.24
N SER A 469 10.42 -8.62 -23.34
CA SER A 469 10.16 -7.71 -22.23
C SER A 469 9.06 -8.29 -21.35
N ALA A 470 9.39 -8.61 -20.10
CA ALA A 470 8.50 -9.14 -19.10
C ALA A 470 7.98 -8.00 -18.20
N THR A 471 7.00 -7.25 -18.69
CA THR A 471 6.45 -6.07 -17.98
C THR A 471 5.74 -6.43 -16.67
N SER A 472 5.27 -7.67 -16.48
CA SER A 472 4.71 -8.13 -15.21
C SER A 472 4.66 -9.64 -15.06
N TYR A 473 5.52 -10.21 -14.22
CA TYR A 473 5.40 -11.62 -13.81
C TYR A 473 4.14 -11.89 -12.97
N ASN A 474 3.69 -10.91 -12.17
CA ASN A 474 2.53 -11.09 -11.31
C ASN A 474 1.22 -11.20 -12.10
N GLU A 475 1.05 -10.40 -13.16
CA GLU A 475 -0.15 -10.50 -14.00
C GLU A 475 -0.14 -11.79 -14.84
N LEU A 476 1.02 -12.24 -15.33
CA LEU A 476 1.16 -13.56 -15.97
C LEU A 476 0.77 -14.69 -15.01
N TYR A 477 1.28 -14.66 -13.78
CA TYR A 477 0.96 -15.64 -12.74
C TYR A 477 -0.55 -15.67 -12.43
N ARG A 478 -1.17 -14.49 -12.26
CA ARG A 478 -2.60 -14.37 -11.94
C ARG A 478 -3.50 -14.86 -13.07
N ASP A 479 -3.17 -14.52 -14.32
CA ASP A 479 -3.89 -15.05 -15.49
C ASP A 479 -3.78 -16.58 -15.57
N ALA A 480 -2.59 -17.13 -15.36
CA ALA A 480 -2.36 -18.55 -15.43
C ALA A 480 -3.12 -19.31 -14.31
N MET A 481 -3.05 -18.81 -13.08
CA MET A 481 -3.82 -19.36 -11.95
C MET A 481 -5.34 -19.28 -12.18
N ALA A 482 -5.83 -18.21 -12.80
CA ALA A 482 -7.24 -18.06 -13.15
C ALA A 482 -7.67 -19.08 -14.23
N CYS A 483 -6.83 -19.29 -15.25
CA CYS A 483 -7.05 -20.31 -16.28
C CYS A 483 -7.07 -21.72 -15.67
N GLU A 484 -6.07 -22.09 -14.87
CA GLU A 484 -6.02 -23.40 -14.22
C GLU A 484 -7.22 -23.66 -13.30
N ARG A 485 -7.57 -22.68 -12.47
CA ARG A 485 -8.75 -22.77 -11.61
C ARG A 485 -10.00 -23.01 -12.46
N TRP A 486 -10.16 -22.28 -13.56
CA TRP A 486 -11.31 -22.43 -14.43
C TRP A 486 -11.32 -23.82 -15.08
N ASN A 487 -10.21 -24.27 -15.66
CA ASN A 487 -10.09 -25.59 -16.31
C ASN A 487 -10.41 -26.73 -15.34
N ARG A 488 -9.87 -26.67 -14.11
CA ARG A 488 -10.16 -27.66 -13.05
C ARG A 488 -11.63 -27.73 -12.67
N LEU A 489 -12.35 -26.60 -12.74
CA LEU A 489 -13.77 -26.51 -12.41
C LEU A 489 -14.69 -26.74 -13.62
N HIS A 490 -14.14 -26.81 -14.84
CA HIS A 490 -14.88 -27.02 -16.09
C HIS A 490 -14.18 -28.10 -16.95
N PRO A 491 -14.05 -29.34 -16.43
CA PRO A 491 -13.20 -30.38 -17.04
C PRO A 491 -13.66 -30.85 -18.42
N THR A 492 -14.89 -30.55 -18.84
CA THR A 492 -15.46 -30.94 -20.14
C THR A 492 -15.55 -29.79 -21.14
N ALA A 493 -15.20 -28.57 -20.73
CA ALA A 493 -15.18 -27.41 -21.61
C ALA A 493 -13.83 -27.31 -22.33
N GLU A 494 -13.77 -26.51 -23.40
CA GLU A 494 -12.49 -26.18 -24.04
C GLU A 494 -11.56 -25.49 -23.03
N PRO A 495 -10.35 -26.03 -22.78
CA PRO A 495 -9.45 -25.47 -21.80
C PRO A 495 -9.03 -24.04 -22.15
N ARG A 496 -9.08 -23.15 -21.17
CA ARG A 496 -8.44 -21.84 -21.26
C ARG A 496 -6.94 -22.02 -21.21
N VAL A 497 -6.24 -21.36 -22.12
CA VAL A 497 -4.76 -21.40 -22.19
C VAL A 497 -4.23 -20.12 -21.56
N PRO A 498 -3.42 -20.15 -20.49
CA PRO A 498 -2.71 -18.98 -19.95
C PRO A 498 -2.04 -18.08 -21.00
N TYR A 499 -2.01 -16.77 -20.77
CA TYR A 499 -1.39 -15.79 -21.68
C TYR A 499 0.06 -16.12 -21.98
N VAL A 500 0.86 -16.50 -20.96
CA VAL A 500 2.27 -16.87 -21.16
C VAL A 500 2.43 -18.01 -22.17
N GLN A 501 1.54 -19.01 -22.15
CA GLN A 501 1.54 -20.10 -23.12
C GLN A 501 1.11 -19.65 -24.51
N ARG A 502 0.08 -18.80 -24.60
CA ARG A 502 -0.36 -18.22 -25.89
C ARG A 502 0.71 -17.32 -26.51
N CYS A 503 1.43 -16.57 -25.69
CA CYS A 503 2.47 -15.62 -26.10
C CYS A 503 3.71 -16.34 -26.65
N LEU A 504 4.01 -17.52 -26.10
CA LEU A 504 5.15 -18.37 -26.48
C LEU A 504 4.74 -19.55 -27.37
N ASP A 505 3.54 -19.51 -27.94
CA ASP A 505 3.07 -20.58 -28.82
C ASP A 505 3.94 -20.65 -30.07
N GLY A 506 4.38 -21.86 -30.41
CA GLY A 506 5.33 -22.10 -31.51
C GLY A 506 6.79 -21.74 -31.22
N GLU A 507 7.12 -21.24 -30.02
CA GLU A 507 8.51 -21.01 -29.63
C GLU A 507 9.19 -22.29 -29.12
N ASP A 508 10.44 -22.46 -29.52
CA ASP A 508 11.27 -23.64 -29.27
C ASP A 508 12.66 -23.26 -28.70
N GLY A 509 13.35 -24.25 -28.13
CA GLY A 509 14.63 -24.04 -27.47
C GLY A 509 14.50 -23.85 -25.95
N VAL A 510 15.42 -23.09 -25.37
CA VAL A 510 15.50 -22.88 -23.91
C VAL A 510 15.18 -21.45 -23.50
N PHE A 511 14.69 -21.28 -22.30
CA PHE A 511 14.20 -20.02 -21.77
C PHE A 511 15.04 -19.61 -20.56
N VAL A 512 15.50 -18.36 -20.53
CA VAL A 512 16.26 -17.79 -19.42
C VAL A 512 15.60 -16.48 -19.00
N ALA A 513 15.09 -16.42 -17.78
CA ALA A 513 14.62 -15.17 -17.19
C ALA A 513 15.69 -14.56 -16.29
N VAL A 514 15.83 -13.24 -16.38
CA VAL A 514 16.71 -12.44 -15.54
C VAL A 514 15.94 -11.24 -14.99
N SER A 515 16.14 -10.95 -13.71
CA SER A 515 15.40 -9.90 -13.00
C SER A 515 16.30 -9.18 -11.99
N ASP A 516 16.08 -7.88 -11.76
CA ASP A 516 16.71 -7.12 -10.65
C ASP A 516 16.02 -7.39 -9.28
N TYR A 517 15.27 -8.50 -9.23
CA TYR A 517 14.50 -8.99 -8.10
C TYR A 517 14.91 -10.44 -7.84
N MET A 518 14.59 -10.96 -6.66
CA MET A 518 14.85 -12.34 -6.29
C MET A 518 14.20 -13.33 -7.28
N LYS A 519 14.87 -14.47 -7.47
CA LYS A 519 14.50 -15.55 -8.40
C LYS A 519 13.05 -16.02 -8.22
N ALA A 520 12.49 -15.89 -7.02
CA ALA A 520 11.09 -16.23 -6.72
C ALA A 520 10.06 -15.53 -7.63
N LEU A 521 10.32 -14.29 -8.07
CA LEU A 521 9.40 -13.54 -8.93
C LEU A 521 9.30 -14.20 -10.33
N PRO A 522 10.36 -14.28 -11.14
CA PRO A 522 10.34 -14.98 -12.43
C PRO A 522 10.04 -16.47 -12.32
N ASN A 523 10.40 -17.15 -11.22
CA ASN A 523 10.05 -18.56 -11.00
C ASN A 523 8.54 -18.79 -10.85
N SER A 524 7.75 -17.76 -10.53
CA SER A 524 6.30 -17.89 -10.34
C SER A 524 5.58 -18.44 -11.57
N ILE A 525 6.11 -18.21 -12.78
CA ILE A 525 5.50 -18.67 -14.05
C ILE A 525 6.07 -19.99 -14.58
N ALA A 526 7.04 -20.59 -13.89
CA ALA A 526 7.73 -21.80 -14.34
C ALA A 526 6.80 -22.96 -14.77
N PRO A 527 5.65 -23.24 -14.11
CA PRO A 527 4.76 -24.33 -14.51
C PRO A 527 4.16 -24.20 -15.92
N TRP A 528 4.15 -22.99 -16.49
CA TRP A 528 3.52 -22.71 -17.78
C TRP A 528 4.52 -22.43 -18.90
N MET A 529 5.83 -22.60 -18.63
CA MET A 529 6.86 -22.46 -19.65
C MET A 529 6.87 -23.66 -20.59
N PRO A 530 7.04 -23.47 -21.92
CA PRO A 530 6.94 -24.56 -22.90
C PRO A 530 8.17 -25.48 -22.94
N GLY A 531 9.28 -25.07 -22.33
CA GLY A 531 10.55 -25.82 -22.33
C GLY A 531 11.39 -25.57 -21.09
N ARG A 532 12.68 -25.91 -21.16
CA ARG A 532 13.63 -25.68 -20.06
C ARG A 532 13.68 -24.21 -19.70
N TYR A 533 13.48 -23.91 -18.42
CA TYR A 533 13.44 -22.54 -17.90
C TYR A 533 14.46 -22.37 -16.78
N ILE A 534 15.44 -21.48 -16.99
CA ILE A 534 16.43 -21.09 -15.98
C ILE A 534 16.13 -19.66 -15.53
N VAL A 535 16.32 -19.41 -14.24
CA VAL A 535 16.01 -18.13 -13.62
C VAL A 535 17.23 -17.58 -12.89
N LEU A 536 17.58 -16.34 -13.24
CA LEU A 536 18.58 -15.51 -12.59
C LEU A 536 17.89 -14.35 -11.87
N GLY A 537 18.41 -13.98 -10.71
CA GLY A 537 17.79 -12.98 -9.85
C GLY A 537 18.66 -12.64 -8.66
N THR A 538 18.30 -11.56 -7.99
CA THR A 538 19.14 -10.88 -6.98
C THR A 538 18.78 -11.27 -5.55
N ASP A 539 18.77 -12.57 -5.27
CA ASP A 539 18.63 -13.11 -3.90
C ASP A 539 19.84 -12.70 -3.05
N GLY A 540 19.61 -12.35 -1.78
CA GLY A 540 20.65 -11.83 -0.87
C GLY A 540 20.44 -10.37 -0.46
N TYR A 541 21.31 -9.91 0.46
CA TYR A 541 21.34 -8.51 0.91
C TYR A 541 22.08 -7.61 -0.06
N GLY A 542 21.66 -6.34 -0.15
CA GLY A 542 22.30 -5.34 -1.00
C GLY A 542 23.69 -4.92 -0.52
N LEU A 543 24.52 -4.44 -1.46
CA LEU A 543 25.89 -3.99 -1.24
C LEU A 543 26.12 -2.64 -1.93
N SER A 544 27.00 -1.81 -1.36
CA SER A 544 27.40 -0.54 -1.99
C SER A 544 28.56 -0.78 -2.94
N GLU A 545 28.27 -0.82 -4.24
CA GLU A 545 29.28 -0.91 -5.30
C GLU A 545 28.73 -0.29 -6.61
N ALA A 546 29.51 -0.24 -7.69
CA ALA A 546 29.05 0.15 -9.02
C ALA A 546 28.11 -0.90 -9.66
N ARG A 547 27.26 -0.45 -10.61
CA ARG A 547 26.21 -1.31 -11.20
C ARG A 547 26.74 -2.58 -11.87
N PRO A 548 27.77 -2.52 -12.75
CA PRO A 548 28.31 -3.72 -13.39
C PRO A 548 28.78 -4.77 -12.38
N GLU A 549 29.45 -4.33 -11.33
CA GLU A 549 30.00 -5.16 -10.26
C GLU A 549 28.88 -5.77 -9.41
N LEU A 550 27.82 -5.01 -9.09
CA LEU A 550 26.65 -5.58 -8.42
C LEU A 550 25.92 -6.60 -9.29
N ARG A 551 25.78 -6.34 -10.60
CA ARG A 551 25.15 -7.28 -11.53
C ARG A 551 25.96 -8.57 -11.66
N ALA A 552 27.28 -8.48 -11.72
CA ALA A 552 28.17 -9.65 -11.69
C ALA A 552 28.12 -10.36 -10.33
N TYR A 553 28.06 -9.60 -9.23
CA TYR A 553 27.94 -10.13 -7.87
C TYR A 553 26.66 -10.95 -7.71
N PHE A 554 25.51 -10.42 -8.15
CA PHE A 554 24.21 -11.12 -8.11
C PHE A 554 23.96 -12.06 -9.30
N GLU A 555 24.94 -12.26 -10.18
CA GLU A 555 24.85 -13.22 -11.30
C GLU A 555 23.76 -12.89 -12.33
N ILE A 556 23.52 -11.60 -12.56
CA ILE A 556 22.50 -11.08 -13.52
C ILE A 556 23.10 -10.20 -14.63
N ASP A 557 24.43 -10.16 -14.74
CA ASP A 557 25.11 -9.46 -15.84
C ASP A 557 25.03 -10.26 -17.17
N PRO A 558 25.46 -9.68 -18.30
CA PRO A 558 25.36 -10.35 -19.60
C PRO A 558 26.14 -11.67 -19.67
N ALA A 559 27.25 -11.78 -18.94
CA ALA A 559 28.10 -12.97 -18.92
C ALA A 559 27.39 -14.14 -18.24
N HIS A 560 26.79 -13.91 -17.07
CA HIS A 560 26.03 -14.93 -16.35
C HIS A 560 24.76 -15.34 -17.10
N ILE A 561 24.06 -14.38 -17.74
CA ILE A 561 22.90 -14.69 -18.60
C ILE A 561 23.31 -15.61 -19.76
N ALA A 562 24.41 -15.30 -20.45
CA ALA A 562 24.90 -16.12 -21.56
C ALA A 562 25.30 -17.53 -21.11
N VAL A 563 26.04 -17.64 -20.01
CA VAL A 563 26.43 -18.95 -19.45
C VAL A 563 25.21 -19.75 -19.00
N ALA A 564 24.21 -19.13 -18.38
CA ALA A 564 22.96 -19.79 -18.03
C ALA A 564 22.23 -20.34 -19.27
N ALA A 565 22.17 -19.55 -20.35
CA ALA A 565 21.59 -19.98 -21.63
C ALA A 565 22.36 -21.15 -22.25
N MET A 566 23.70 -21.08 -22.31
CA MET A 566 24.54 -22.15 -22.81
C MET A 566 24.44 -23.42 -21.95
N TYR A 567 24.38 -23.28 -20.63
CA TYR A 567 24.18 -24.40 -19.72
C TYR A 567 22.82 -25.08 -19.95
N ALA A 568 21.75 -24.31 -20.12
CA ALA A 568 20.43 -24.84 -20.47
C ALA A 568 20.46 -25.62 -21.80
N LEU A 569 21.11 -25.07 -22.83
CA LEU A 569 21.28 -25.74 -24.12
C LEU A 569 22.10 -27.04 -24.00
N ALA A 570 23.13 -27.06 -23.15
CA ALA A 570 23.93 -28.25 -22.90
C ALA A 570 23.13 -29.34 -22.18
N GLN A 571 22.26 -28.96 -21.24
CA GLN A 571 21.33 -29.89 -20.58
C GLN A 571 20.33 -30.52 -21.55
N ASP A 572 19.93 -29.79 -22.59
CA ASP A 572 19.06 -30.31 -23.67
C ASP A 572 19.86 -31.00 -24.79
N GLY A 573 21.18 -31.11 -24.65
CA GLY A 573 22.06 -31.78 -25.61
C GLY A 573 22.25 -31.04 -26.94
N GLN A 574 21.82 -29.78 -27.04
CA GLN A 574 21.98 -28.96 -28.24
C GLN A 574 23.42 -28.47 -28.42
N ILE A 575 24.14 -28.26 -27.31
CA ILE A 575 25.58 -28.00 -27.30
C ILE A 575 26.26 -28.92 -26.28
N LYS A 576 27.60 -28.92 -26.23
CA LYS A 576 28.36 -29.71 -25.26
C LYS A 576 28.70 -28.92 -23.99
N PHE A 577 28.81 -29.59 -22.84
CA PHE A 577 29.19 -28.95 -21.57
C PHE A 577 30.58 -28.29 -21.62
N GLU A 578 31.51 -28.83 -22.40
CA GLU A 578 32.84 -28.25 -22.57
C GLU A 578 32.78 -26.82 -23.13
N ARG A 579 31.78 -26.50 -23.98
CA ARG A 579 31.56 -25.11 -24.45
C ARG A 579 31.12 -24.17 -23.33
N VAL A 580 30.40 -24.69 -22.33
CA VAL A 580 29.99 -23.93 -21.14
C VAL A 580 31.21 -23.65 -20.25
N GLU A 581 32.09 -24.65 -20.05
CA GLU A 581 33.35 -24.49 -19.33
C GLU A 581 34.28 -23.46 -20.01
N GLU A 582 34.40 -23.55 -21.34
CA GLU A 582 35.14 -22.56 -22.14
C GLU A 582 34.55 -21.14 -21.99
N ALA A 583 33.22 -21.01 -21.98
CA ALA A 583 32.55 -19.73 -21.80
C ALA A 583 32.78 -19.16 -20.39
N LEU A 584 32.65 -19.97 -19.33
CA LEU A 584 32.96 -19.60 -17.94
C LEU A 584 34.39 -19.04 -17.83
N ALA A 585 35.37 -19.75 -18.39
CA ALA A 585 36.77 -19.32 -18.39
C ALA A 585 36.99 -18.05 -19.22
N ARG A 586 36.41 -17.96 -20.43
CA ARG A 586 36.53 -16.79 -21.32
C ARG A 586 35.91 -15.53 -20.71
N LEU A 587 34.81 -15.67 -19.98
CA LEU A 587 34.07 -14.57 -19.36
C LEU A 587 34.59 -14.22 -17.96
N GLY A 588 35.52 -14.99 -17.41
CA GLY A 588 36.13 -14.72 -16.11
C GLY A 588 35.16 -14.90 -14.93
N ILE A 589 34.18 -15.79 -15.05
CA ILE A 589 33.20 -16.05 -13.99
C ILE A 589 33.82 -16.94 -12.91
N ASP A 590 33.80 -16.47 -11.66
CA ASP A 590 34.21 -17.28 -10.51
C ASP A 590 33.06 -18.24 -10.10
N ALA A 591 33.17 -19.49 -10.54
CA ALA A 591 32.20 -20.53 -10.23
C ALA A 591 32.20 -20.98 -8.75
N ASN A 592 33.20 -20.60 -7.96
CA ASN A 592 33.32 -20.99 -6.56
C ASN A 592 33.07 -19.83 -5.58
N LYS A 593 32.63 -18.66 -6.07
CA LYS A 593 32.24 -17.56 -5.20
C LYS A 593 31.08 -17.98 -4.30
N ILE A 594 30.97 -17.33 -3.14
CA ILE A 594 29.85 -17.56 -2.21
C ILE A 594 28.55 -17.14 -2.90
N ASP A 595 27.53 -17.98 -2.79
CA ASP A 595 26.18 -17.68 -3.24
C ASP A 595 25.69 -16.36 -2.61
N PRO A 596 25.26 -15.36 -3.40
CA PRO A 596 24.72 -14.10 -2.89
C PRO A 596 23.62 -14.25 -1.83
N ALA A 597 22.84 -15.34 -1.87
CA ALA A 597 21.79 -15.62 -0.90
C ALA A 597 22.29 -16.10 0.48
N GLN A 598 23.57 -16.47 0.60
CA GLN A 598 24.17 -17.04 1.81
C GLN A 598 25.00 -16.02 2.63
N GLN A 599 24.90 -14.73 2.33
CA GLN A 599 25.56 -13.66 3.10
C GLN A 599 25.14 -13.60 4.57
#